data_AF-A0A9P1E160-F1
#
_entry.id   AF-A0A9P1E160-F1
#
_cell.length_a   1.000
_cell.length_b   1.000
_cell.length_c   1.000
_cell.angle_alpha   90.00
_cell.angle_beta   90.00
_cell.angle_gamma   90.00
#
_symmetry.space_group_name_H-M   'P 1'
#
loop_
_entity.id
_entity.type
_entity.pdbx_description
1 polymer ?
#
loop_
_entity_poly.entity_id
_entity_poly.type
_entity_poly.pdbx_seq_one_letter_code
_entity_poly.pdbx_strand_id
1 'polypeptide(L)'
;MPKSSGGMGFRKLKDFNIAMLGKQVWRLLKQPGTLVSRVLKARYYPKGGVLEAGLGSNPSLIWRSIVAAIPAVREGVLYRVGDGSSIRVWKDKWISKAMGGRPAREIVSDLEDITVNSLMMMDGSSWDWDILRDLLNVEDREALYYPVKRFPRNG
;
A
#
# COMPACT_ATOMS: atom_id res chain seq x y z
N MET A 1 27.01 -2.09 -42.75
CA MET A 1 26.84 -0.82 -41.98
C MET A 1 25.87 -1.06 -40.82
N PRO A 2 26.29 -1.21 -39.55
CA PRO A 2 25.35 -1.49 -38.47
C PRO A 2 24.87 -0.21 -37.77
N LYS A 3 23.54 -0.10 -37.59
CA LYS A 3 22.86 0.94 -36.82
C LYS A 3 23.07 0.70 -35.30
N SER A 4 24.16 1.20 -34.75
CA SER A 4 24.53 1.05 -33.32
C SER A 4 24.00 2.15 -32.37
N SER A 5 23.18 3.09 -32.86
CA SER A 5 22.85 4.31 -32.09
C SER A 5 21.36 4.50 -31.78
N GLY A 6 20.60 3.42 -31.56
CA GLY A 6 19.17 3.48 -31.20
C GLY A 6 18.83 3.25 -29.72
N GLY A 7 19.82 3.00 -28.86
CA GLY A 7 19.59 2.39 -27.53
C GLY A 7 19.72 3.30 -26.30
N MET A 8 20.12 4.56 -26.46
CA MET A 8 20.42 5.46 -25.32
C MET A 8 19.21 6.21 -24.77
N GLY A 9 18.15 6.43 -25.56
CA GLY A 9 16.94 7.14 -25.11
C GLY A 9 16.06 6.33 -24.16
N PHE A 10 15.92 5.02 -24.39
CA PHE A 10 15.00 4.16 -23.65
C PHE A 10 15.49 3.74 -22.26
N ARG A 11 16.81 3.58 -22.06
CA ARG A 11 17.38 3.30 -20.74
C ARG A 11 17.29 4.52 -19.81
N LYS A 12 17.58 5.72 -20.32
CA LYS A 12 17.42 6.97 -19.56
C LYS A 12 15.95 7.25 -19.22
N LEU A 13 14.98 6.88 -20.07
CA LEU A 13 13.54 7.00 -19.76
C LEU A 13 13.09 6.11 -18.58
N LYS A 14 13.77 4.96 -18.37
CA LYS A 14 13.48 4.01 -17.29
C LYS A 14 13.87 4.59 -15.91
N ASP A 15 14.87 5.48 -15.89
CA ASP A 15 15.35 6.16 -14.69
C ASP A 15 14.78 7.60 -14.54
N PHE A 16 14.18 8.19 -15.59
CA PHE A 16 13.72 9.60 -15.65
C PHE A 16 12.38 9.92 -14.95
N ASN A 17 11.93 9.05 -14.06
CA ASN A 17 11.92 9.36 -12.63
C ASN A 17 10.91 8.40 -12.02
N ILE A 18 11.40 7.38 -11.30
CA ILE A 18 10.55 6.49 -10.50
C ILE A 18 9.58 7.32 -9.64
N ALA A 19 9.94 8.53 -9.21
CA ALA A 19 9.03 9.43 -8.53
C ALA A 19 7.86 9.93 -9.40
N MET A 20 8.06 10.21 -10.69
CA MET A 20 6.98 10.60 -11.60
C MET A 20 6.03 9.42 -11.85
N LEU A 21 6.58 8.23 -12.09
CA LEU A 21 5.78 7.01 -12.24
C LEU A 21 5.08 6.65 -10.93
N GLY A 22 5.77 6.80 -9.81
CA GLY A 22 5.21 6.63 -8.47
C GLY A 22 4.08 7.61 -8.19
N LYS A 23 4.17 8.86 -8.67
CA LYS A 23 3.07 9.83 -8.62
C LYS A 23 1.86 9.37 -9.44
N GLN A 24 2.06 8.66 -10.55
CA GLN A 24 0.94 8.06 -11.29
C GLN A 24 0.31 6.90 -10.53
N VAL A 25 1.12 5.99 -9.96
CA VAL A 25 0.62 4.91 -9.08
C VAL A 25 -0.16 5.50 -7.91
N TRP A 26 0.35 6.57 -7.29
CA TRP A 26 -0.32 7.29 -6.21
C TRP A 26 -1.65 7.90 -6.64
N ARG A 27 -1.75 8.45 -7.86
CA ARG A 27 -3.03 8.93 -8.41
C ARG A 27 -4.03 7.78 -8.60
N LEU A 28 -3.58 6.63 -9.11
CA LEU A 28 -4.44 5.44 -9.24
C LEU A 28 -4.95 4.96 -7.88
N LEU A 29 -4.13 5.09 -6.82
CA LEU A 29 -4.53 4.79 -5.45
C LEU A 29 -5.55 5.79 -4.88
N LYS A 30 -5.30 7.09 -5.03
CA LYS A 30 -6.09 8.14 -4.37
C LYS A 30 -7.31 8.58 -5.16
N GLN A 31 -7.37 8.31 -6.47
CA GLN A 31 -8.44 8.79 -7.36
C GLN A 31 -9.04 7.65 -8.22
N PRO A 32 -9.54 6.57 -7.59
CA PRO A 32 -10.01 5.39 -8.32
C PRO A 32 -11.24 5.67 -9.22
N GLY A 33 -11.98 6.76 -8.99
CA GLY A 33 -13.17 7.12 -9.75
C GLY A 33 -12.90 7.79 -11.11
N THR A 34 -11.68 8.23 -11.38
CA THR A 34 -11.33 8.83 -12.68
C THR A 34 -11.47 7.83 -13.82
N LEU A 35 -11.85 8.28 -15.03
CA LEU A 35 -11.99 7.40 -16.20
C LEU A 35 -10.72 6.59 -16.46
N VAL A 36 -9.55 7.23 -16.38
CA VAL A 36 -8.24 6.57 -16.55
C VAL A 36 -8.05 5.47 -15.50
N SER A 37 -8.35 5.73 -14.23
CA SER A 37 -8.21 4.72 -13.17
C SER A 37 -9.17 3.54 -13.37
N ARG A 38 -10.42 3.81 -13.76
CA ARG A 38 -11.42 2.78 -14.03
C ARG A 38 -11.03 1.90 -15.23
N VAL A 39 -10.55 2.52 -16.32
CA VAL A 39 -10.08 1.79 -17.52
C VAL A 39 -8.86 0.94 -17.21
N LEU A 40 -7.87 1.50 -16.50
CA LEU A 40 -6.67 0.75 -16.12
C LEU A 40 -6.98 -0.37 -15.14
N LYS A 41 -7.87 -0.14 -14.17
CA LYS A 41 -8.35 -1.18 -13.24
C LYS A 41 -9.02 -2.32 -14.00
N ALA A 42 -10.03 -2.01 -14.81
CA ALA A 42 -10.76 -3.02 -15.58
C ALA A 42 -9.84 -3.85 -16.49
N ARG A 43 -8.82 -3.22 -17.08
CA ARG A 43 -7.89 -3.89 -17.99
C ARG A 43 -6.80 -4.70 -17.30
N TYR A 44 -6.21 -4.18 -16.22
CA TYR A 44 -4.93 -4.70 -15.71
C TYR A 44 -4.96 -5.24 -14.28
N TYR A 45 -5.88 -4.75 -13.44
CA TYR A 45 -6.04 -5.21 -12.05
C TYR A 45 -7.52 -5.25 -11.67
N PRO A 46 -8.34 -6.04 -12.40
CA PRO A 46 -9.79 -6.05 -12.22
C PRO A 46 -10.19 -6.53 -10.81
N LYS A 47 -9.34 -7.37 -10.20
CA LYS A 47 -9.46 -7.84 -8.83
C LYS A 47 -8.37 -7.17 -7.99
N GLY A 48 -8.74 -6.63 -6.83
CA GLY A 48 -7.81 -5.97 -5.91
C GLY A 48 -7.50 -4.51 -6.23
N GLY A 49 -6.35 -4.04 -5.73
CA GLY A 49 -5.85 -2.68 -5.87
C GLY A 49 -4.68 -2.59 -6.84
N VAL A 50 -4.26 -1.35 -7.13
CA VAL A 50 -3.14 -1.09 -8.05
C VAL A 50 -1.81 -1.53 -7.45
N LEU A 51 -1.67 -1.56 -6.12
CA LEU A 51 -0.42 -2.01 -5.51
C LEU A 51 -0.22 -3.50 -5.70
N GLU A 52 -1.26 -4.31 -5.80
CA GLU A 52 -1.20 -5.76 -6.05
C GLU A 52 -1.08 -6.11 -7.54
N ALA A 53 -1.14 -5.09 -8.41
CA ALA A 53 -1.21 -5.29 -9.84
C ALA A 53 0.09 -5.89 -10.41
N GLY A 54 -0.08 -6.91 -11.26
CA GLY A 54 1.00 -7.55 -12.01
C GLY A 54 1.10 -7.04 -13.45
N LEU A 55 2.12 -7.51 -14.16
CA LEU A 55 2.33 -7.14 -15.56
C LEU A 55 1.23 -7.67 -16.48
N GLY A 56 0.75 -8.90 -16.25
CA GLY A 56 -0.28 -9.56 -17.04
C GLY A 56 0.16 -9.91 -18.48
N SER A 57 -0.80 -10.31 -19.31
CA SER A 57 -0.61 -10.63 -20.72
C SER A 57 -0.79 -9.41 -21.62
N ASN A 58 0.09 -9.22 -22.61
CA ASN A 58 0.06 -8.12 -23.58
C ASN A 58 -0.07 -6.70 -22.97
N PRO A 59 0.87 -6.30 -22.08
CA PRO A 59 0.84 -4.99 -21.46
C PRO A 59 1.24 -3.86 -22.42
N SER A 60 0.52 -2.74 -22.37
CA SER A 60 0.95 -1.52 -23.07
C SER A 60 2.26 -0.99 -22.50
N LEU A 61 3.00 -0.20 -23.29
CA LEU A 61 4.26 0.41 -22.84
C LEU A 61 4.06 1.25 -21.55
N ILE A 62 2.96 2.01 -21.48
CA ILE A 62 2.60 2.80 -20.32
C ILE A 62 2.39 1.91 -19.08
N TRP A 63 1.66 0.79 -19.24
CA TRP A 63 1.41 -0.12 -18.13
C TRP A 63 2.69 -0.76 -17.60
N ARG A 64 3.60 -1.16 -18.50
CA ARG A 64 4.93 -1.68 -18.11
C ARG A 64 5.67 -0.68 -17.21
N SER A 65 5.64 0.60 -17.55
CA SER A 65 6.29 1.65 -16.76
C SER A 65 5.60 1.89 -15.42
N ILE A 66 4.27 1.88 -15.37
CA ILE A 66 3.52 2.01 -14.10
C ILE A 66 3.83 0.85 -13.17
N VAL A 67 3.77 -0.39 -13.66
CA VAL A 67 4.04 -1.59 -12.86
C VAL A 67 5.46 -1.60 -12.32
N ALA A 68 6.44 -1.14 -13.11
CA ALA A 68 7.83 -1.04 -12.66
C ALA A 68 8.02 -0.10 -11.45
N ALA A 69 7.14 0.88 -11.24
CA ALA A 69 7.21 1.80 -10.10
C ALA A 69 6.40 1.36 -8.87
N ILE A 70 5.56 0.33 -8.99
CA ILE A 70 4.76 -0.18 -7.87
C ILE A 70 5.62 -0.58 -6.66
N PRO A 71 6.75 -1.32 -6.81
CA PRO A 71 7.56 -1.73 -5.66
C PRO A 71 8.05 -0.54 -4.83
N ALA A 72 8.57 0.50 -5.49
CA ALA A 72 9.06 1.71 -4.81
C ALA A 72 7.95 2.45 -4.07
N VAL A 73 6.75 2.54 -4.66
CA VAL A 73 5.58 3.13 -3.97
C VAL A 73 5.14 2.26 -2.80
N ARG A 74 5.04 0.95 -2.99
CA ARG A 74 4.67 -0.01 -1.93
C ARG A 74 5.66 0.04 -0.76
N GLU A 75 6.93 0.32 -1.01
CA GLU A 75 7.92 0.51 0.04
C GLU A 75 7.68 1.76 0.88
N GLY A 76 7.35 2.89 0.23
CA GLY A 76 7.18 4.20 0.87
C GLY A 76 5.77 4.53 1.38
N VAL A 77 4.77 3.67 1.15
CA VAL A 77 3.40 3.91 1.62
C VAL A 77 3.11 3.21 2.94
N LEU A 78 2.39 3.92 3.81
CA LEU A 78 1.80 3.42 5.03
C LEU A 78 0.28 3.61 4.96
N TYR A 79 -0.45 2.58 5.33
CA TYR A 79 -1.87 2.68 5.62
C TYR A 79 -2.08 3.59 6.81
N ARG A 80 -3.00 4.52 6.64
CA ARG A 80 -3.54 5.27 7.75
C ARG A 80 -4.75 4.52 8.28
N VAL A 81 -4.71 4.15 9.55
CA VAL A 81 -5.83 3.48 10.21
C VAL A 81 -7.04 4.41 10.23
N GLY A 82 -8.16 3.93 9.71
CA GLY A 82 -9.47 4.55 9.81
C GLY A 82 -10.34 3.75 10.78
N ASP A 83 -11.25 2.96 10.23
CA ASP A 83 -11.99 1.93 10.96
C ASP A 83 -11.19 0.61 11.12
N GLY A 84 -10.11 0.44 10.35
CA GLY A 84 -9.23 -0.73 10.40
C GLY A 84 -9.76 -1.97 9.68
N SER A 85 -10.96 -1.93 9.08
CA SER A 85 -11.66 -3.11 8.54
C SER A 85 -10.98 -3.72 7.30
N SER A 86 -10.21 -2.91 6.57
CA SER A 86 -9.55 -3.32 5.32
C SER A 86 -8.02 -3.42 5.43
N ILE A 87 -7.47 -3.35 6.65
CA ILE A 87 -6.02 -3.36 6.87
C ILE A 87 -5.69 -4.63 7.63
N ARG A 88 -4.92 -5.53 7.01
CA ARG A 88 -4.48 -6.78 7.64
C ARG A 88 -3.28 -6.49 8.51
N VAL A 89 -3.37 -6.87 9.78
CA VAL A 89 -2.46 -6.35 10.79
C VAL A 89 -1.00 -6.73 10.53
N TRP A 90 -0.72 -7.95 10.05
CA TRP A 90 0.66 -8.41 9.81
C TRP A 90 1.11 -8.32 8.34
N LYS A 91 0.18 -8.14 7.39
CA LYS A 91 0.50 -8.09 5.96
C LYS A 91 0.66 -6.67 5.44
N ASP A 92 -0.12 -5.72 5.97
CA ASP A 92 -0.13 -4.35 5.50
C ASP A 92 0.72 -3.45 6.41
N LYS A 93 1.32 -2.40 5.86
CA LYS A 93 2.15 -1.48 6.63
C LYS A 93 1.27 -0.38 7.24
N TRP A 94 1.08 -0.34 8.55
CA TRP A 94 0.22 0.63 9.23
C TRP A 94 0.79 1.20 10.54
N ILE A 95 1.93 0.68 11.02
CA ILE A 95 2.61 1.15 12.24
C ILE A 95 3.84 1.97 11.83
N SER A 96 3.75 3.30 11.91
CA SER A 96 4.76 4.20 11.33
C SER A 96 6.15 4.11 11.93
N LYS A 97 6.27 3.77 13.23
CA LYS A 97 7.56 3.65 13.93
C LYS A 97 8.11 2.22 13.96
N ALA A 98 7.33 1.24 13.50
CA ALA A 98 7.78 -0.15 13.48
C ALA A 98 8.75 -0.38 12.32
N MET A 99 9.72 -1.27 12.52
CA MET A 99 10.64 -1.70 11.46
C MET A 99 9.85 -2.39 10.34
N GLY A 100 9.90 -1.84 9.13
CA GLY A 100 9.11 -2.35 8.00
C GLY A 100 7.62 -1.95 8.01
N GLY A 101 7.18 -1.15 8.98
CA GLY A 101 5.84 -0.55 9.01
C GLY A 101 4.74 -1.46 9.55
N ARG A 102 5.06 -2.61 10.14
CA ARG A 102 4.12 -3.64 10.60
C ARG A 102 4.64 -4.29 11.89
N PRO A 103 3.82 -5.05 12.62
CA PRO A 103 4.27 -5.73 13.83
C PRO A 103 5.54 -6.56 13.62
N ALA A 104 6.46 -6.51 14.59
CA ALA A 104 7.70 -7.28 14.53
C ALA A 104 7.50 -8.77 14.82
N ARG A 105 6.44 -9.11 15.56
CA ARG A 105 6.12 -10.49 15.93
C ARG A 105 5.71 -11.30 14.70
N GLU A 106 6.24 -12.52 14.59
CA GLU A 106 5.84 -13.45 13.54
C GLU A 106 4.35 -13.79 13.60
N ILE A 107 3.75 -13.96 12.43
CA ILE A 107 2.36 -14.34 12.26
C ILE A 107 2.18 -15.76 12.80
N VAL A 108 1.24 -15.93 13.72
CA VAL A 108 0.67 -17.26 13.99
C VAL A 108 -0.35 -17.54 12.90
N SER A 109 -0.33 -18.74 12.28
CA SER A 109 -1.19 -19.10 11.14
C SER A 109 -2.66 -18.71 11.33
N ASP A 110 -3.17 -18.89 12.55
CA ASP A 110 -4.57 -18.65 12.89
C ASP A 110 -4.94 -17.16 12.93
N LEU A 111 -3.93 -16.27 12.91
CA LEU A 111 -4.06 -14.81 12.93
C LEU A 111 -3.66 -14.18 11.58
N GLU A 112 -3.53 -14.96 10.51
CA GLU A 112 -3.01 -14.43 9.26
C GLU A 112 -3.96 -13.40 8.59
N ASP A 113 -5.27 -13.55 8.81
CA ASP A 113 -6.32 -12.77 8.17
C ASP A 113 -7.00 -11.76 9.10
N ILE A 114 -6.50 -11.57 10.33
CA ILE A 114 -7.08 -10.57 11.24
C ILE A 114 -6.76 -9.14 10.77
N THR A 115 -7.76 -8.28 10.92
CA THR A 115 -7.74 -6.89 10.47
C THR A 115 -7.60 -5.92 11.64
N VAL A 116 -7.09 -4.71 11.40
CA VAL A 116 -6.74 -3.74 12.45
C VAL A 116 -7.94 -3.36 13.32
N ASN A 117 -9.16 -3.42 12.78
CA ASN A 117 -10.38 -3.20 13.56
C ASN A 117 -10.55 -4.21 14.72
N SER A 118 -9.98 -5.42 14.64
CA SER A 118 -10.02 -6.40 15.73
C SER A 118 -9.12 -6.04 16.91
N LEU A 119 -8.26 -5.03 16.74
CA LEU A 119 -7.42 -4.46 17.79
C LEU A 119 -8.06 -3.22 18.43
N MET A 120 -9.26 -2.84 18.00
CA MET A 120 -9.97 -1.64 18.43
C MET A 120 -11.19 -2.01 19.26
N MET A 121 -11.64 -1.08 20.12
CA MET A 121 -12.91 -1.21 20.82
C MET A 121 -14.07 -1.35 19.81
N MET A 122 -15.17 -2.00 20.19
CA MET A 122 -16.31 -2.25 19.29
C MET A 122 -16.91 -0.98 18.65
N ASP A 123 -16.83 0.15 19.35
CA ASP A 123 -17.28 1.45 18.86
C ASP A 123 -16.24 2.19 17.99
N GLY A 124 -15.05 1.59 17.82
CA GLY A 124 -13.90 2.13 17.12
C GLY A 124 -13.31 3.38 17.77
N SER A 125 -13.66 3.72 19.02
CA SER A 125 -13.25 4.94 19.73
C SER A 125 -11.76 4.97 20.04
N SER A 126 -11.20 3.83 20.42
CA SER A 126 -9.81 3.66 20.80
C SER A 126 -9.31 2.27 20.43
N TRP A 127 -8.01 2.07 20.64
CA TRP A 127 -7.42 0.74 20.70
C TRP A 127 -7.95 -0.03 21.90
N ASP A 128 -8.11 -1.34 21.73
CA ASP A 128 -8.29 -2.30 22.81
C ASP A 128 -6.89 -2.67 23.36
N TRP A 129 -6.53 -2.06 24.49
CA TRP A 129 -5.19 -2.21 25.05
C TRP A 129 -4.91 -3.61 25.59
N ASP A 130 -5.94 -4.36 25.95
CA ASP A 130 -5.75 -5.72 26.46
C ASP A 130 -5.38 -6.64 25.28
N ILE A 131 -6.11 -6.55 24.16
CA ILE A 131 -5.75 -7.27 22.93
C ILE A 131 -4.37 -6.86 22.42
N LEU A 132 -4.06 -5.56 22.40
CA LEU A 132 -2.76 -5.08 21.96
C LEU A 132 -1.61 -5.63 22.80
N ARG A 133 -1.82 -5.78 24.12
CA ARG A 133 -0.78 -6.31 25.03
C ARG A 133 -0.47 -7.77 24.76
N ASP A 134 -1.46 -8.54 24.33
CA ASP A 134 -1.29 -9.96 24.03
C ASP A 134 -0.67 -10.21 22.65
N LEU A 135 -0.97 -9.33 21.68
CA LEU A 135 -0.61 -9.53 20.28
C LEU A 135 0.67 -8.80 19.85
N LEU A 136 0.94 -7.60 20.35
CA LEU A 136 2.04 -6.74 19.91
C LEU A 136 3.15 -6.61 20.96
N ASN A 137 4.39 -6.37 20.52
CA ASN A 137 5.49 -6.08 21.44
C ASN A 137 5.36 -4.66 22.04
N VAL A 138 6.28 -4.28 22.94
CA VAL A 138 6.25 -2.96 23.59
C VAL A 138 6.45 -1.85 22.56
N GLU A 139 7.41 -1.99 21.67
CA GLU A 139 7.81 -0.98 20.69
C GLU A 139 6.69 -0.63 19.69
N ASP A 140 6.00 -1.66 19.18
CA ASP A 140 4.87 -1.51 18.27
C ASP A 140 3.69 -0.82 18.97
N ARG A 141 3.44 -1.14 20.25
CA ARG A 141 2.39 -0.49 21.06
C ARG A 141 2.69 0.98 21.34
N GLU A 142 3.94 1.32 21.65
CA GLU A 142 4.36 2.71 21.85
C GLU A 142 4.16 3.56 20.59
N ALA A 143 4.25 2.96 19.41
CA ALA A 143 3.94 3.64 18.15
C ALA A 143 2.45 4.02 18.04
N LEU A 144 1.55 3.31 18.73
CA LEU A 144 0.10 3.51 18.71
C LEU A 144 -0.41 4.48 19.79
N TYR A 145 0.42 4.80 20.80
CA TYR A 145 0.08 5.74 21.87
C TYR A 145 -0.19 7.17 21.38
N TYR A 146 0.36 7.55 20.23
CA TYR A 146 0.03 8.81 19.59
C TYR A 146 -1.30 8.65 18.84
N PRO A 147 -2.36 9.39 19.22
CA PRO A 147 -3.67 9.17 18.67
C PRO A 147 -3.66 9.31 17.15
N VAL A 148 -4.24 8.32 16.47
CA VAL A 148 -4.63 8.43 15.07
C VAL A 148 -5.64 9.58 15.02
N LYS A 149 -5.22 10.79 14.60
CA LYS A 149 -6.12 11.93 14.46
C LYS A 149 -7.30 11.50 13.59
N ARG A 150 -8.48 11.33 14.18
CA ARG A 150 -9.75 11.14 13.46
C ARG A 150 -9.94 12.38 12.59
N PHE A 151 -10.05 12.21 11.28
CA PHE A 151 -10.74 13.22 10.47
C PHE A 151 -12.24 12.96 10.59
N PRO A 152 -13.09 14.01 10.58
CA PRO A 152 -14.52 13.83 10.71
C PRO A 152 -15.03 12.93 9.58
N ARG A 153 -16.00 12.06 9.91
CA ARG A 153 -16.84 11.43 8.87
C ARG A 153 -17.54 12.58 8.14
N ASN A 154 -17.23 12.76 6.86
CA ASN A 154 -18.11 13.56 6.01
C ASN A 154 -19.42 12.76 5.94
N GLY A 155 -20.47 13.32 6.56
CA GLY A 155 -21.85 12.84 6.44
C GLY A 155 -22.41 13.03 5.05
#